data_AF-A0A8T9BTL6-F1
#
_entry.id   AF-A0A8T9BTL6-F1
#
_cell.length_a   1.000
_cell.length_b   1.000
_cell.length_c   1.000
_cell.angle_alpha   90.00
_cell.angle_beta   90.00
_cell.angle_gamma   90.00
#
_symmetry.space_group_name_H-M   'P 1'
#
loop_
_entity.id
_entity.type
_entity.pdbx_description
1 polymer ?
#
loop_
_entity_poly.entity_id
_entity_poly.type
_entity_poly.pdbx_seq_one_letter_code
_entity_poly.pdbx_strand_id
1 'polypeptide(L)'
;FQYERDSHPWKGRIPQETDVLITHTPPRYHLDINLGCVGLLNEIWQVKPKLHVFGHVHSGHGREAVFWGNGQLAYERLMERKKGGIIVDFLPSYAWVDFAKVLWHGIKGILWQKLMVGPAGGNGGLLINAAVVYQSTTDVGNPVEVVEL
;
A
#
# COMPACT_ATOMS: atom_id res chain seq x y z
N PHE A 1 10.75 -7.98 -12.08
CA PHE A 1 9.40 -8.07 -12.67
C PHE A 1 9.50 -8.77 -14.01
N GLN A 2 8.43 -9.43 -14.47
CA GLN A 2 8.39 -10.10 -15.79
C GLN A 2 8.10 -9.13 -16.95
N TYR A 3 8.10 -7.82 -16.67
CA TYR A 3 7.82 -6.73 -17.59
C TYR A 3 8.67 -5.50 -17.20
N GLU A 4 8.87 -4.58 -18.14
CA GLU A 4 9.66 -3.36 -17.93
C GLU A 4 8.96 -2.43 -16.92
N ARG A 5 9.72 -1.71 -16.09
CA ARG A 5 9.14 -0.91 -14.99
C ARG A 5 8.28 0.26 -15.46
N ASP A 6 8.57 0.77 -16.65
CA ASP A 6 7.86 1.83 -17.36
C ASP A 6 6.68 1.31 -18.19
N SER A 7 6.72 0.04 -18.60
CA SER A 7 5.54 -0.61 -19.16
C SER A 7 4.45 -0.67 -18.09
N HIS A 8 3.24 -0.19 -18.42
CA HIS A 8 2.07 -0.19 -17.53
C HIS A 8 1.10 -1.32 -17.91
N PRO A 9 1.48 -2.60 -17.74
CA PRO A 9 0.74 -3.73 -18.31
C PRO A 9 -0.60 -3.99 -17.62
N TRP A 10 -0.83 -3.38 -16.45
CA TRP A 10 -1.99 -3.65 -15.60
C TRP A 10 -3.26 -2.93 -16.05
N LYS A 11 -3.15 -1.89 -16.89
CA LYS A 11 -4.26 -1.01 -17.24
C LYS A 11 -5.50 -1.78 -17.72
N GLY A 12 -6.58 -1.74 -16.94
CA GLY A 12 -7.87 -2.35 -17.28
C GLY A 12 -7.86 -3.88 -17.31
N ARG A 13 -6.89 -4.53 -16.67
CA ARG A 13 -6.75 -6.00 -16.65
C ARG A 13 -7.38 -6.66 -15.44
N ILE A 14 -7.65 -5.89 -14.39
CA ILE A 14 -8.23 -6.39 -13.15
C ILE A 14 -9.76 -6.12 -13.20
N PRO A 15 -10.61 -7.16 -13.12
CA PRO A 15 -12.07 -6.98 -13.05
C PRO A 15 -12.49 -6.14 -11.84
N GLN A 16 -13.55 -5.34 -11.99
CA GLN A 16 -13.97 -4.39 -10.94
C GLN A 16 -14.56 -5.08 -9.71
N GLU A 17 -15.12 -6.26 -9.91
CA GLU A 17 -15.71 -7.13 -8.89
C GLU A 17 -14.68 -8.01 -8.16
N THR A 18 -13.37 -7.75 -8.34
CA THR A 18 -12.32 -8.55 -7.70
C THR A 18 -12.27 -8.28 -6.20
N ASP A 19 -12.79 -9.22 -5.41
CA ASP A 19 -12.66 -9.18 -3.94
C ASP A 19 -11.24 -9.56 -3.47
N VAL A 20 -10.64 -10.57 -4.11
CA VAL A 20 -9.31 -11.10 -3.78
C VAL A 20 -8.41 -11.01 -5.00
N LEU A 21 -7.36 -10.19 -4.90
CA LEU A 21 -6.35 -10.02 -5.94
C LEU A 21 -5.07 -10.76 -5.53
N ILE A 22 -4.49 -11.53 -6.45
CA ILE A 22 -3.18 -12.16 -6.24
C ILE A 22 -2.25 -11.72 -7.37
N THR A 23 -1.11 -11.15 -7.02
CA THR A 23 -0.10 -10.72 -8.01
C THR A 23 1.29 -11.14 -7.56
N HIS A 24 2.21 -11.37 -8.50
CA HIS A 24 3.59 -11.67 -8.11
C HIS A 24 4.26 -10.48 -7.40
N THR A 25 4.02 -9.27 -7.89
CA THR A 25 4.74 -8.04 -7.51
C THR A 25 3.94 -7.20 -6.53
N PRO A 26 4.57 -6.48 -5.58
CA PRO A 26 3.85 -5.56 -4.72
C PRO A 26 3.42 -4.30 -5.48
N PRO A 27 2.28 -3.68 -5.12
CA PRO A 27 1.98 -2.32 -5.53
C PRO A 27 3.00 -1.35 -4.92
N ARG A 28 3.21 -0.21 -5.58
CA ARG A 28 4.15 0.81 -5.12
C ARG A 28 3.77 1.31 -3.72
N TYR A 29 4.77 1.57 -2.87
CA TYR A 29 4.65 2.11 -1.49
C TYR A 29 4.08 1.19 -0.42
N HIS A 30 3.73 -0.04 -0.78
CA HIS A 30 3.07 -0.99 0.10
C HIS A 30 3.87 -2.28 0.18
N LEU A 31 4.53 -2.49 1.33
CA LEU A 31 5.34 -3.69 1.58
C LEU A 31 6.36 -3.98 0.45
N ASP A 32 6.85 -2.91 -0.19
CA ASP A 32 7.55 -2.98 -1.48
C ASP A 32 9.01 -2.52 -1.42
N ILE A 33 9.42 -1.86 -0.33
CA ILE A 33 10.75 -1.24 -0.16
C ILE A 33 11.14 -0.41 -1.38
N ASN A 34 10.21 0.39 -1.90
CA ASN A 34 10.41 1.19 -3.11
C ASN A 34 10.82 0.36 -4.35
N LEU A 35 10.46 -0.91 -4.41
CA LEU A 35 10.64 -1.74 -5.59
C LEU A 35 9.32 -2.00 -6.32
N GLY A 36 8.17 -1.64 -5.74
CA GLY A 36 6.82 -1.96 -6.24
C GLY A 36 6.42 -1.26 -7.53
N CYS A 37 5.29 -1.72 -8.09
CA CYS A 37 4.77 -1.28 -9.39
C CYS A 37 3.76 -0.13 -9.24
N VAL A 38 4.04 1.01 -9.89
CA VAL A 38 3.15 2.19 -9.92
C VAL A 38 1.86 1.90 -10.68
N GLY A 39 1.97 1.20 -11.82
CA GLY A 39 0.79 0.81 -12.60
C GLY A 39 -0.17 -0.09 -11.81
N LEU A 40 0.36 -1.01 -11.00
CA LEU A 40 -0.46 -1.85 -10.13
C LEU A 40 -1.13 -1.04 -9.01
N LEU A 41 -0.42 -0.08 -8.40
CA LEU A 41 -1.01 0.83 -7.42
C LEU A 41 -2.22 1.58 -8.01
N ASN A 42 -2.09 2.08 -9.25
CA ASN A 42 -3.19 2.77 -9.93
C ASN A 42 -4.41 1.87 -10.14
N GLU A 43 -4.22 0.61 -10.52
CA GLU A 43 -5.34 -0.31 -10.74
C GLU A 43 -6.05 -0.70 -9.43
N ILE A 44 -5.30 -0.96 -8.35
CA ILE A 44 -5.93 -1.30 -7.06
C ILE A 44 -6.70 -0.12 -6.46
N TRP A 45 -6.36 1.12 -6.80
CA TRP A 45 -7.17 2.30 -6.47
C TRP A 45 -8.52 2.35 -7.19
N GLN A 46 -8.63 1.73 -8.37
CA GLN A 46 -9.89 1.60 -9.10
C GLN A 46 -10.72 0.46 -8.52
N VAL A 47 -10.10 -0.72 -8.40
CA VAL A 47 -10.78 -1.98 -8.04
C VAL A 47 -11.07 -2.11 -6.56
N LYS A 48 -10.15 -1.63 -5.71
CA LYS A 48 -10.26 -1.63 -4.24
C LYS A 48 -10.55 -3.04 -3.66
N PRO A 49 -9.69 -4.04 -3.95
CA PRO A 49 -9.89 -5.39 -3.44
C PRO A 49 -9.91 -5.42 -1.91
N LYS A 50 -10.70 -6.33 -1.34
CA LYS A 50 -10.74 -6.58 0.11
C LYS A 50 -9.45 -7.23 0.59
N LEU A 51 -8.86 -8.09 -0.24
CA LEU A 51 -7.57 -8.72 0.01
C LEU A 51 -6.70 -8.65 -1.25
N HIS A 52 -5.46 -8.18 -1.10
CA HIS A 52 -4.45 -8.24 -2.15
C HIS A 52 -3.21 -8.95 -1.63
N VAL A 53 -2.93 -10.14 -2.16
CA VAL A 53 -1.77 -10.95 -1.82
C VAL A 53 -0.70 -10.82 -2.89
N PHE A 54 0.54 -10.60 -2.47
CA PHE A 54 1.69 -10.53 -3.36
C PHE A 54 2.97 -11.03 -2.68
N GLY A 55 4.09 -10.97 -3.42
CA GLY A 55 5.39 -11.42 -2.93
C GLY A 55 6.53 -10.63 -3.57
N HIS A 56 7.52 -11.35 -4.08
CA HIS A 56 8.69 -10.84 -4.80
C HIS A 56 9.71 -10.04 -3.97
N VAL A 57 9.24 -9.15 -3.09
CA VAL A 57 10.11 -8.36 -2.22
C VAL A 57 10.16 -9.01 -0.85
N HIS A 58 11.10 -9.94 -0.68
CA HIS A 58 11.23 -10.78 0.52
C HIS A 58 11.36 -9.97 1.83
N SER A 59 12.15 -8.90 1.80
CA SER A 59 12.33 -8.02 2.97
C SER A 59 11.11 -7.15 3.27
N GLY A 60 10.12 -7.12 2.38
CA GLY A 60 8.86 -6.41 2.56
C GLY A 60 7.76 -7.29 3.14
N HIS A 61 8.07 -8.51 3.60
CA HIS A 61 7.10 -9.44 4.19
C HIS A 61 6.23 -8.79 5.28
N GLY A 62 4.98 -9.22 5.33
CA GLY A 62 4.02 -8.84 6.37
C GLY A 62 2.66 -8.47 5.80
N ARG A 63 1.92 -7.67 6.58
CA ARG A 63 0.56 -7.21 6.25
C ARG A 63 0.38 -5.73 6.55
N GLU A 64 -0.45 -5.09 5.75
CA GLU A 64 -0.76 -3.67 5.85
C GLU A 64 -2.26 -3.45 5.55
N ALA A 65 -2.94 -2.72 6.44
CA ALA A 65 -4.31 -2.30 6.18
C ALA A 65 -4.31 -1.05 5.26
N VAL A 66 -5.16 -1.06 4.25
CA VAL A 66 -5.34 0.07 3.33
C VAL A 66 -6.76 0.62 3.46
N PHE A 67 -6.90 1.94 3.45
CA PHE A 67 -8.22 2.60 3.53
C PHE A 67 -8.40 3.54 2.35
N TRP A 68 -9.27 3.18 1.41
CA TRP A 68 -9.40 3.89 0.14
C TRP A 68 -10.03 5.28 0.29
N GLY A 69 -9.20 6.29 0.56
CA GLY A 69 -9.62 7.69 0.75
C GLY A 69 -8.48 8.69 0.85
N ASN A 70 -8.81 9.93 1.22
CA ASN A 70 -7.85 11.05 1.21
C ASN A 70 -6.63 10.84 2.12
N GLY A 71 -6.79 10.11 3.23
CA GLY A 71 -5.65 9.77 4.11
C GLY A 71 -4.63 8.88 3.40
N GLN A 72 -5.10 7.87 2.67
CA GLN A 72 -4.27 6.96 1.89
C GLN A 72 -3.56 7.68 0.74
N LEU A 73 -4.28 8.54 0.00
CA LEU A 73 -3.65 9.40 -1.03
C LEU A 73 -2.55 10.29 -0.45
N ALA A 74 -2.77 10.85 0.74
CA ALA A 74 -1.78 11.69 1.40
C ALA A 74 -0.55 10.88 1.85
N TYR A 75 -0.75 9.66 2.34
CA TYR A 75 0.34 8.73 2.66
C TYR A 75 1.16 8.36 1.42
N GLU A 76 0.53 7.92 0.34
CA GLU A 76 1.23 7.52 -0.88
C GLU A 76 1.97 8.70 -1.53
N ARG A 77 1.37 9.89 -1.54
CA ARG A 77 2.04 11.12 -1.98
C ARG A 77 3.25 11.47 -1.11
N LEU A 78 3.15 11.25 0.20
CA LEU A 78 4.29 11.45 1.11
C LEU A 78 5.42 10.48 0.78
N MET A 79 5.09 9.21 0.50
CA MET A 79 6.04 8.18 0.12
C MET A 79 6.64 8.40 -1.28
N GLU A 80 5.92 9.05 -2.19
CA GLU A 80 6.41 9.42 -3.52
C GLU A 80 7.48 10.51 -3.49
N ARG A 81 7.40 11.44 -2.53
CA ARG A 81 8.33 12.56 -2.44
C ARG A 81 9.77 12.05 -2.32
N LYS A 82 10.61 12.43 -3.28
CA LYS A 82 12.05 12.25 -3.18
C LYS A 82 12.53 12.98 -1.93
N LYS A 83 13.27 12.28 -1.05
CA LYS A 83 13.94 12.90 0.11
C LYS A 83 14.76 14.08 -0.40
N GLY A 84 14.41 15.30 0.03
CA GLY A 84 15.04 16.52 -0.49
C GLY A 84 16.50 16.65 -0.04
N GLY A 85 16.87 15.93 1.02
CA GLY A 85 18.12 16.13 1.74
C GLY A 85 17.85 16.93 3.02
N ILE A 86 18.79 16.86 3.96
CA ILE A 86 18.64 17.35 5.35
C ILE A 86 18.15 18.81 5.40
N ILE A 87 18.60 19.68 4.49
CA ILE A 87 18.28 21.11 4.51
C ILE A 87 16.83 21.39 4.07
N VAL A 88 16.32 20.65 3.09
CA VAL A 88 14.99 20.85 2.50
C VAL A 88 13.90 20.17 3.31
N ASP A 89 14.25 19.14 4.09
CA ASP A 89 13.35 18.43 4.99
C ASP A 89 13.07 19.22 6.29
N PHE A 90 13.97 20.15 6.68
CA PHE A 90 13.81 21.03 7.84
C PHE A 90 13.18 22.40 7.55
N LEU A 91 13.08 22.81 6.28
CA LEU A 91 12.28 23.97 5.90
C LEU A 91 10.79 23.57 5.85
N PRO A 92 9.86 24.39 6.38
CA PRO A 92 8.43 24.09 6.35
C PRO A 92 7.91 24.12 4.91
N SER A 93 8.01 22.98 4.23
CA SER A 93 7.54 22.77 2.86
C SER A 93 6.14 22.15 2.83
N TYR A 94 5.58 21.95 1.63
CA TYR A 94 4.36 21.17 1.42
C TYR A 94 4.39 19.78 2.07
N ALA A 95 5.56 19.27 2.53
CA ALA A 95 5.68 17.98 3.22
C ALA A 95 5.06 18.05 4.62
N TRP A 96 5.24 19.17 5.33
CA TRP A 96 4.60 19.41 6.61
C TRP A 96 3.09 19.52 6.48
N VAL A 97 2.61 20.08 5.36
CA VAL A 97 1.17 20.14 5.04
C VAL A 97 0.61 18.73 4.78
N ASP A 98 1.30 17.90 3.98
CA ASP A 98 0.85 16.53 3.73
C ASP A 98 0.94 15.67 5.00
N PHE A 99 1.98 15.81 5.81
CA PHE A 99 2.09 15.16 7.12
C PHE A 99 0.96 15.58 8.07
N ALA A 100 0.67 16.88 8.17
CA ALA A 100 -0.45 17.39 8.95
C ALA A 100 -1.80 16.88 8.43
N LYS A 101 -1.97 16.75 7.10
CA LYS A 101 -3.15 16.13 6.48
C LYS A 101 -3.27 14.64 6.81
N VAL A 102 -2.17 13.89 6.78
CA VAL A 102 -2.16 12.47 7.18
C VAL A 102 -2.62 12.33 8.63
N LEU A 103 -2.05 13.13 9.53
CA LEU A 103 -2.46 13.14 10.95
C LEU A 103 -3.93 13.56 11.12
N TRP A 104 -4.35 14.63 10.46
CA TRP A 104 -5.73 15.14 10.54
C TRP A 104 -6.73 14.12 10.00
N HIS A 105 -6.50 13.56 8.81
CA HIS A 105 -7.38 12.57 8.21
C HIS A 105 -7.33 11.23 8.96
N GLY A 106 -6.19 10.84 9.52
CA GLY A 106 -6.06 9.68 10.39
C GLY A 106 -6.90 9.83 11.65
N ILE A 107 -6.71 10.94 12.39
CA ILE A 107 -7.47 11.22 13.62
C ILE A 107 -8.97 11.36 13.31
N LYS A 108 -9.34 12.15 12.30
CA LYS A 108 -10.74 12.33 11.89
C LYS A 108 -11.36 11.04 11.39
N GLY A 109 -10.61 10.21 10.66
CA GLY A 109 -11.05 8.91 10.16
C GLY A 109 -11.33 7.92 11.29
N ILE A 110 -10.40 7.80 12.25
CA ILE A 110 -10.58 6.98 13.46
C ILE A 110 -11.79 7.48 14.26
N LEU A 111 -11.92 8.79 14.44
CA LEU A 111 -13.03 9.40 15.17
C LEU A 111 -14.37 9.15 14.46
N TRP A 112 -14.43 9.31 13.14
CA TRP A 112 -15.63 9.07 12.33
C TRP A 112 -16.02 7.57 12.31
N GLN A 113 -15.04 6.66 12.17
CA GLN A 113 -15.28 5.22 12.26
C GLN A 113 -15.86 4.84 13.63
N LYS A 114 -15.26 5.34 14.71
CA LYS A 114 -15.71 5.05 16.07
C LYS A 114 -17.08 5.65 16.41
N LEU A 115 -17.40 6.83 15.89
CA LEU A 115 -18.64 7.56 16.26
C LEU A 115 -19.83 7.27 15.34
N MET A 116 -19.62 6.98 14.05
CA MET A 116 -20.70 6.98 13.05
C MET A 116 -20.86 5.66 12.28
N VAL A 117 -19.78 4.92 12.06
CA VAL A 117 -19.78 3.78 11.11
C VAL A 117 -19.73 2.42 11.82
N GLY A 118 -19.16 2.35 13.02
CA GLY A 118 -18.94 1.10 13.74
C GLY A 118 -17.75 0.29 13.19
N PRO A 119 -17.36 -0.81 13.86
CA PRO A 119 -16.15 -1.58 13.53
C PRO A 119 -16.15 -2.25 12.14
N ALA A 120 -17.30 -2.39 11.50
CA ALA A 120 -17.50 -3.24 10.32
C ALA A 120 -17.74 -2.49 8.99
N GLY A 121 -17.84 -1.15 8.99
CA GLY A 121 -18.33 -0.39 7.82
C GLY A 121 -17.26 0.32 6.97
N GLY A 122 -16.03 -0.21 6.87
CA GLY A 122 -14.93 0.46 6.18
C GLY A 122 -14.77 0.09 4.71
N ASN A 123 -14.53 1.08 3.84
CA ASN A 123 -14.01 0.88 2.47
C ASN A 123 -12.49 0.61 2.51
N GLY A 124 -12.10 -0.39 3.30
CA GLY A 124 -10.71 -0.78 3.52
C GLY A 124 -10.43 -2.16 2.95
N GLY A 125 -9.14 -2.44 2.74
CA GLY A 125 -8.65 -3.74 2.32
C GLY A 125 -7.42 -4.14 3.12
N LEU A 126 -6.96 -5.37 2.91
CA LEU A 126 -5.73 -5.88 3.47
C LEU A 126 -4.74 -6.20 2.35
N LEU A 127 -3.53 -5.66 2.47
CA LEU A 127 -2.40 -5.95 1.60
C LEU A 127 -1.48 -6.91 2.32
N ILE A 128 -1.05 -7.98 1.66
CA ILE A 128 -0.17 -9.00 2.24
C ILE A 128 0.99 -9.26 1.31
N ASN A 129 2.21 -9.07 1.82
CA ASN A 129 3.40 -9.60 1.21
C ASN A 129 3.71 -10.97 1.83
N ALA A 130 3.29 -12.02 1.14
CA ALA A 130 3.43 -13.42 1.55
C ALA A 130 4.76 -14.04 1.11
N ALA A 131 5.80 -13.24 0.88
CA ALA A 131 7.12 -13.76 0.55
C ALA A 131 7.71 -14.54 1.75
N VAL A 132 7.72 -15.87 1.66
CA VAL A 132 8.23 -16.75 2.71
C VAL A 132 9.76 -16.87 2.74
N VAL A 133 10.42 -16.54 1.62
CA VAL A 133 11.88 -16.52 1.53
C VAL A 133 12.42 -15.30 2.27
N TYR A 134 13.51 -15.49 3.03
CA TYR A 134 14.07 -14.45 3.88
C TYR A 134 15.05 -13.55 3.11
N GLN A 135 14.75 -12.24 3.04
CA GLN A 135 15.64 -11.24 2.47
C GLN A 135 16.22 -11.65 1.10
N SER A 136 17.54 -11.56 0.90
CA SER A 136 18.21 -11.94 -0.35
C SER A 136 18.65 -13.41 -0.37
N THR A 137 18.21 -14.24 0.57
CA THR A 137 18.57 -15.67 0.62
C THR A 137 17.65 -16.49 -0.30
N THR A 138 17.89 -17.79 -0.35
CA THR A 138 16.99 -18.80 -0.94
C THR A 138 16.22 -19.58 0.12
N ASP A 139 16.48 -19.28 1.40
CA ASP A 139 15.95 -20.04 2.52
C ASP A 139 14.58 -19.51 2.91
N VAL A 140 13.67 -20.43 3.21
CA VAL A 140 12.40 -20.10 3.83
C VAL A 140 12.66 -19.65 5.26
N GLY A 141 12.19 -18.46 5.62
CA GLY A 141 12.42 -17.90 6.96
C GLY A 141 11.35 -16.91 7.43
N ASN A 142 10.57 -16.33 6.53
CA ASN A 142 9.43 -15.49 6.93
C ASN A 142 8.23 -16.38 7.31
N PRO A 143 7.47 -16.02 8.36
CA PRO A 143 6.31 -16.80 8.80
C PRO A 143 5.16 -16.71 7.79
N VAL A 144 4.27 -17.70 7.85
CA VAL A 144 3.03 -17.69 7.08
C VAL A 144 2.08 -16.63 7.65
N GLU A 145 1.49 -15.82 6.77
CA GLU A 145 0.42 -14.89 7.13
C GLU A 145 -0.92 -15.61 7.08
N VAL A 146 -1.64 -15.62 8.21
CA VAL A 146 -3.00 -16.20 8.32
C VAL A 146 -3.98 -15.05 8.48
N VAL A 147 -5.03 -15.05 7.65
CA VAL A 147 -6.02 -13.98 7.61
C VAL A 147 -7.43 -14.57 7.56
N GLU A 148 -8.31 -13.95 8.33
CA GLU A 148 -9.75 -14.19 8.33
C GLU A 148 -10.41 -12.99 7.65
N LEU A 149 -11.23 -13.26 6.62
CA LEU A 149 -11.93 -12.26 5.81
C LEU A 149 -13.43 -12.23 6.14
#